data_AF-A0A7V1D4B2-F1
#
_entry.id   AF-A0A7V1D4B2-F1
#
_cell.length_a   1.000
_cell.length_b   1.000
_cell.length_c   1.000
_cell.angle_alpha   90.00
_cell.angle_beta   90.00
_cell.angle_gamma   90.00
#
_symmetry.space_group_name_H-M   'P 1'
#
loop_
_entity.id
_entity.type
_entity.pdbx_description
1 polymer ?
#
loop_
_entity_poly.entity_id
_entity_poly.type
_entity_poly.pdbx_seq_one_letter_code
_entity_poly.pdbx_strand_id
1 'polypeptide(L)'
;EDECLVKNLDMMPIECVIRNIATGSLVKRFGVEDGMNLIPPTFEFFLKNDELHDPMINEYHIRTFGWANDEEIEKMKELTFKINDILSKLFKDAGMILVDYKLEFGRFKGEVLLGDEFTPDGCRLWDIDTREKLDKDRFRQGLGGVVEAYEEVAHRLGVDLG
;
A
#
# COMPACT_ATOMS: atom_id res chain seq x y z
N GLU A 1 1.93 -12.65 19.91
CA GLU A 1 0.45 -12.78 19.86
C GLU A 1 0.06 -12.52 18.43
N ASP A 2 -0.69 -13.43 17.80
CA ASP A 2 -0.88 -13.44 16.33
C ASP A 2 -2.33 -13.11 15.93
N GLU A 3 -3.11 -12.54 16.86
CA GLU A 3 -4.54 -12.27 16.70
C GLU A 3 -4.86 -10.79 16.94
N CYS A 4 -5.80 -10.24 16.17
CA CYS A 4 -6.30 -8.88 16.36
C CYS A 4 -7.84 -8.85 16.38
N LEU A 5 -8.41 -8.07 17.30
CA LEU A 5 -9.85 -7.84 17.34
C LEU A 5 -10.20 -6.63 16.47
N VAL A 6 -10.96 -6.87 15.39
CA VAL A 6 -11.33 -5.84 14.41
C VAL A 6 -12.85 -5.70 14.26
N LYS A 7 -13.29 -4.59 13.66
CA LYS A 7 -14.68 -4.44 13.23
C LYS A 7 -14.93 -5.36 12.02
N ASN A 8 -16.09 -6.01 11.98
CA ASN A 8 -16.53 -6.75 10.80
C ASN A 8 -17.00 -5.75 9.73
N LEU A 9 -16.23 -5.61 8.65
CA LEU A 9 -16.50 -4.68 7.56
C LEU A 9 -17.09 -5.41 6.35
N ASP A 10 -18.02 -4.76 5.65
CA ASP A 10 -18.43 -5.17 4.30
C ASP A 10 -17.39 -4.65 3.30
N MET A 11 -16.45 -5.52 2.90
CA MET A 11 -15.28 -5.14 2.12
C MET A 11 -15.63 -4.80 0.68
N MET A 12 -15.12 -3.66 0.20
CA MET A 12 -15.16 -3.32 -1.23
C MET A 12 -14.04 -4.09 -1.94
N PRO A 13 -14.28 -4.75 -3.09
CA PRO A 13 -13.27 -5.51 -3.82
C PRO A 13 -12.31 -4.58 -4.59
N ILE A 14 -11.81 -3.54 -3.94
CA ILE A 14 -11.04 -2.45 -4.55
C ILE A 14 -9.78 -2.26 -3.72
N GLU A 15 -8.65 -2.39 -4.39
CA GLU A 15 -7.35 -2.06 -3.83
C GLU A 15 -6.99 -0.62 -4.21
N CYS A 16 -6.68 0.20 -3.22
CA CYS A 16 -6.23 1.57 -3.39
C CYS A 16 -4.71 1.60 -3.26
N VAL A 17 -4.01 1.80 -4.38
CA VAL A 17 -2.55 1.80 -4.43
C VAL A 17 -2.04 3.23 -4.61
N ILE A 18 -1.18 3.67 -3.71
CA ILE A 18 -0.44 4.92 -3.87
C ILE A 18 1.04 4.64 -4.09
N ARG A 19 1.68 5.47 -4.91
CA ARG A 19 3.12 5.36 -5.20
C ARG A 19 3.78 6.72 -5.05
N ASN A 20 4.81 6.76 -4.21
CA ASN A 20 5.70 7.90 -4.04
C ASN A 20 6.95 7.79 -4.93
N ILE A 21 7.38 6.56 -5.23
CA ILE A 21 8.52 6.26 -6.10
C ILE A 21 8.06 5.30 -7.20
N ALA A 22 8.51 5.55 -8.43
CA ALA A 22 8.26 4.65 -9.55
C ALA A 22 9.06 3.36 -9.40
N THR A 23 8.39 2.21 -9.34
CA THR A 23 9.03 0.89 -9.41
C THR A 23 8.04 -0.17 -9.89
N GLY A 24 8.48 -1.43 -10.00
CA GLY A 24 7.60 -2.59 -10.20
C GLY A 24 6.74 -2.52 -11.48
N SER A 25 5.44 -2.73 -11.32
CA SER A 25 4.49 -2.75 -12.45
C SER A 25 4.31 -1.38 -13.09
N LEU A 26 4.50 -0.27 -12.36
CA LEU A 26 4.40 1.08 -12.90
C LEU A 26 5.48 1.33 -13.96
N VAL A 27 6.73 1.00 -13.66
CA VAL A 27 7.87 1.14 -14.58
C VAL A 27 7.64 0.29 -15.84
N LYS A 28 7.20 -0.96 -15.68
CA LYS A 28 6.90 -1.85 -16.81
C LYS A 28 5.76 -1.33 -17.69
N ARG A 29 4.72 -0.73 -17.09
CA ARG A 29 3.53 -0.26 -17.80
C ARG A 29 3.77 1.07 -18.53
N PHE A 30 4.51 1.99 -17.92
CA PHE A 30 4.65 3.36 -18.43
C PHE A 30 6.05 3.69 -18.98
N GLY A 31 7.05 2.83 -18.78
CA GLY A 31 8.41 3.05 -19.29
C GLY A 31 9.15 4.21 -18.61
N VAL A 32 8.71 4.61 -17.41
CA VAL A 32 9.39 5.61 -16.58
C VAL A 32 10.62 5.02 -15.91
N GLU A 33 11.52 5.87 -15.43
CA GLU A 33 12.75 5.44 -14.74
C GLU A 33 12.44 4.80 -13.37
N ASP A 34 13.04 3.65 -13.08
CA ASP A 34 12.95 2.99 -11.76
C ASP A 34 13.67 3.82 -10.70
N GLY A 35 13.02 4.08 -9.57
CA GLY A 35 13.51 4.97 -8.52
C GLY A 35 13.18 6.46 -8.72
N MET A 36 12.41 6.82 -9.76
CA MET A 36 11.97 8.20 -9.98
C MET A 36 10.98 8.65 -8.88
N ASN A 37 11.19 9.84 -8.30
CA ASN A 37 10.23 10.47 -7.39
C ASN A 37 8.96 10.87 -8.15
N LEU A 38 7.80 10.48 -7.65
CA LEU A 38 6.49 10.84 -8.19
C LEU A 38 5.94 12.03 -7.41
N ILE A 39 5.98 13.22 -8.02
CA ILE A 39 5.53 14.47 -7.41
C ILE A 39 4.50 15.13 -8.32
N PRO A 40 3.20 15.14 -7.96
CA PRO A 40 2.61 14.50 -6.78
C PRO A 40 2.64 12.96 -6.85
N PRO A 41 2.45 12.25 -5.71
CA PRO A 41 2.36 10.80 -5.72
C PRO A 41 1.18 10.33 -6.57
N THR A 42 1.33 9.18 -7.23
CA THR A 42 0.30 8.63 -8.11
C THR A 42 -0.65 7.73 -7.34
N PHE A 43 -1.93 7.74 -7.71
CA PHE A 43 -2.96 6.88 -7.13
C PHE A 43 -3.60 6.01 -8.22
N GLU A 44 -3.80 4.73 -7.92
CA GLU A 44 -4.30 3.72 -8.85
C GLU A 44 -5.30 2.80 -8.14
N PHE A 45 -6.37 2.43 -8.83
CA PHE A 45 -7.30 1.41 -8.35
C PHE A 45 -7.02 0.06 -9.04
N PHE A 46 -7.11 -1.03 -8.26
CA PHE A 46 -7.09 -2.40 -8.77
C PHE A 46 -8.31 -3.16 -8.24
N LEU A 47 -8.85 -4.07 -9.05
CA LEU A 47 -9.91 -4.98 -8.62
C LEU A 47 -9.27 -6.13 -7.86
N LYS A 48 -9.69 -6.39 -6.61
CA LYS A 48 -9.23 -7.57 -5.86
C LYS A 48 -9.81 -8.84 -6.47
N ASN A 49 -9.02 -9.52 -7.30
CA ASN A 49 -9.40 -10.75 -7.98
C ASN A 49 -8.13 -11.51 -8.43
N ASP A 50 -7.72 -12.48 -7.61
CA ASP A 50 -6.53 -13.29 -7.83
C ASP A 50 -6.57 -14.06 -9.17
N GLU A 51 -7.75 -14.53 -9.59
CA GLU A 51 -7.92 -15.28 -10.85
C GLU A 51 -7.63 -14.40 -12.08
N LEU A 52 -7.87 -13.10 -11.96
CA LEU A 52 -7.65 -12.11 -13.01
C LEU A 52 -6.34 -11.33 -12.82
N HIS A 53 -5.52 -11.71 -11.83
CA HIS A 53 -4.28 -11.03 -11.48
C HIS A 53 -4.47 -9.54 -11.17
N ASP A 54 -5.52 -9.23 -10.42
CA ASP A 54 -5.87 -7.90 -9.93
C ASP A 54 -5.81 -6.81 -11.01
N PRO A 55 -6.75 -6.81 -11.97
CA PRO A 55 -6.68 -5.88 -13.09
C PRO A 55 -6.82 -4.43 -12.60
N MET A 56 -6.07 -3.52 -13.24
CA MET A 56 -6.21 -2.09 -13.00
C MET A 56 -7.60 -1.63 -13.45
N ILE A 57 -8.29 -0.88 -12.59
CA ILE A 57 -9.62 -0.35 -12.85
C ILE A 57 -9.63 1.17 -12.71
N ASN A 58 -10.73 1.79 -13.13
CA ASN A 58 -10.97 3.21 -12.95
C ASN A 58 -12.31 3.42 -12.23
N GLU A 59 -12.60 4.66 -11.87
CA GLU A 59 -13.83 5.02 -11.17
C GLU A 59 -15.10 4.67 -11.96
N TYR A 60 -15.06 4.66 -13.30
CA TYR A 60 -16.21 4.28 -14.12
C TYR A 60 -16.51 2.78 -14.01
N HIS A 61 -15.49 1.92 -13.93
CA HIS A 61 -15.69 0.51 -13.63
C HIS A 61 -16.33 0.33 -12.25
N ILE A 62 -15.77 1.00 -11.24
CA ILE A 62 -16.27 0.94 -9.85
C ILE A 62 -17.75 1.33 -9.76
N ARG A 63 -18.12 2.45 -10.40
CA ARG A 63 -19.51 2.92 -10.48
C ARG A 63 -20.41 1.96 -11.24
N THR A 64 -19.99 1.55 -12.43
CA THR A 64 -20.80 0.72 -13.35
C THR A 64 -21.11 -0.65 -12.75
N PHE A 65 -20.16 -1.24 -12.03
CA PHE A 65 -20.33 -2.55 -11.40
C PHE A 65 -20.88 -2.46 -9.97
N GLY A 66 -21.13 -1.25 -9.45
CA GLY A 66 -21.73 -1.05 -8.14
C GLY A 66 -20.83 -1.47 -6.98
N TRP A 67 -19.50 -1.45 -7.15
CA TRP A 67 -18.57 -1.80 -6.07
C TRP A 67 -18.46 -0.71 -5.01
N ALA A 68 -18.60 0.55 -5.42
CA ALA A 68 -18.68 1.72 -4.53
C ALA A 68 -19.43 2.88 -5.20
N ASN A 69 -20.05 3.74 -4.39
CA ASN A 69 -20.67 4.99 -4.83
C ASN A 69 -19.65 6.15 -4.88
N ASP A 70 -20.06 7.31 -5.41
CA ASP A 70 -19.17 8.46 -5.59
C ASP A 70 -18.57 8.99 -4.28
N GLU A 71 -19.37 9.06 -3.22
CA GLU A 71 -18.91 9.52 -1.91
C GLU A 71 -17.87 8.56 -1.32
N GLU A 72 -18.07 7.25 -1.50
CA GLU A 72 -17.15 6.21 -1.06
C GLU A 72 -15.84 6.22 -1.85
N ILE A 73 -15.90 6.41 -3.18
CA ILE A 73 -14.72 6.53 -4.06
C ILE A 73 -13.86 7.71 -3.61
N GLU A 74 -14.47 8.88 -3.44
CA GLU A 74 -13.76 10.07 -2.98
C GLU A 74 -13.22 9.88 -1.56
N LYS A 75 -13.97 9.20 -0.68
CA LYS A 75 -13.51 8.93 0.68
C LYS A 75 -12.30 7.99 0.72
N MET A 76 -12.30 6.93 -0.09
CA MET A 76 -11.15 6.03 -0.23
C MET A 76 -9.91 6.78 -0.71
N LYS A 77 -10.04 7.67 -1.71
CA LYS A 77 -8.95 8.52 -2.19
C LYS A 77 -8.44 9.45 -1.09
N GLU A 78 -9.33 10.20 -0.46
CA GLU A 78 -8.99 11.14 0.63
C GLU A 78 -8.24 10.44 1.76
N LEU A 79 -8.75 9.30 2.24
CA LEU A 79 -8.12 8.53 3.31
C LEU A 79 -6.78 7.97 2.85
N THR A 80 -6.66 7.46 1.63
CA THR A 80 -5.39 6.91 1.12
C THR A 80 -4.30 7.98 1.07
N PHE A 81 -4.58 9.17 0.52
CA PHE A 81 -3.61 10.27 0.51
C PHE A 81 -3.25 10.75 1.93
N LYS A 82 -4.25 10.87 2.81
CA LYS A 82 -4.00 11.26 4.21
C LYS A 82 -3.12 10.24 4.94
N ILE A 83 -3.37 8.95 4.73
CA ILE A 83 -2.54 7.86 5.27
C ILE A 83 -1.13 7.97 4.69
N ASN A 84 -0.97 8.31 3.41
CA ASN A 84 0.33 8.44 2.78
C ASN A 84 1.16 9.54 3.42
N ASP A 85 0.56 10.69 3.72
CA ASP A 85 1.25 11.80 4.37
C ASP A 85 1.72 11.39 5.78
N ILE A 86 0.88 10.68 6.53
CA ILE A 86 1.20 10.20 7.89
C ILE A 86 2.33 9.16 7.84
N LEU A 87 2.18 8.13 7.00
CA LEU A 87 3.13 7.02 6.92
C LEU A 87 4.45 7.46 6.29
N SER A 88 4.42 8.27 5.22
CA SER A 88 5.65 8.79 4.61
C SER A 88 6.48 9.59 5.61
N LYS A 89 5.83 10.37 6.48
CA LYS A 89 6.52 11.06 7.58
C LYS A 89 7.08 10.06 8.59
N LEU A 90 6.27 9.11 9.06
CA LEU A 90 6.68 8.10 10.03
C LEU A 90 7.91 7.32 9.56
N PHE A 91 7.87 6.80 8.32
CA PHE A 91 8.98 6.04 7.74
C PHE A 91 10.21 6.91 7.52
N LYS A 92 10.02 8.16 7.06
CA LYS A 92 11.14 9.10 6.88
C LYS A 92 11.84 9.43 8.19
N ASP A 93 11.08 9.67 9.26
CA ASP A 93 11.61 9.92 10.60
C ASP A 93 12.37 8.69 11.15
N ALA A 94 12.03 7.50 10.65
CA ALA A 94 12.70 6.22 10.92
C ALA A 94 13.80 5.85 9.88
N GLY A 95 14.23 6.78 9.02
CA GLY A 95 15.30 6.54 8.05
C GLY A 95 14.92 5.65 6.86
N MET A 96 13.63 5.61 6.50
CA MET A 96 13.09 4.80 5.41
C MET A 96 12.27 5.64 4.42
N ILE A 97 12.19 5.16 3.18
CA ILE A 97 11.35 5.71 2.11
C ILE A 97 10.16 4.77 1.92
N LEU A 98 8.96 5.30 2.10
CA LEU A 98 7.72 4.61 1.71
C LEU A 98 7.55 4.73 0.20
N VAL A 99 7.87 3.67 -0.54
CA VAL A 99 7.92 3.66 -2.01
C VAL A 99 6.53 3.57 -2.61
N ASP A 100 5.77 2.56 -2.21
CA ASP A 100 4.36 2.38 -2.52
C ASP A 100 3.70 1.49 -1.48
N TYR A 101 2.38 1.52 -1.42
CA TYR A 101 1.60 0.59 -0.62
C TYR A 101 0.17 0.47 -1.15
N LYS A 102 -0.52 -0.54 -0.65
CA LYS A 102 -1.89 -0.89 -0.99
C LYS A 102 -2.76 -0.85 0.25
N LEU A 103 -3.96 -0.29 0.14
CA LEU A 103 -4.99 -0.36 1.18
C LEU A 103 -6.28 -0.94 0.64
N GLU A 104 -7.05 -1.53 1.53
CA GLU A 104 -8.40 -1.98 1.27
C GLU A 104 -9.36 -1.36 2.28
N PHE A 105 -10.57 -1.04 1.81
CA PHE A 105 -11.58 -0.37 2.61
C PHE A 105 -12.86 -1.18 2.65
N GLY A 106 -13.59 -1.05 3.74
CA GLY A 106 -14.90 -1.66 3.89
C GLY A 106 -15.89 -0.71 4.55
N ARG A 107 -17.16 -1.08 4.45
CA ARG A 107 -18.26 -0.32 5.06
C ARG A 107 -18.54 -0.85 6.46
N PHE A 108 -18.73 0.06 7.40
CA PHE A 108 -19.26 -0.23 8.71
C PHE A 108 -20.31 0.79 9.09
N LYS A 109 -21.57 0.35 9.21
CA LYS A 109 -22.71 1.24 9.52
C LYS A 109 -22.83 2.44 8.57
N GLY A 110 -22.49 2.25 7.30
CA GLY A 110 -22.53 3.29 6.27
C GLY A 110 -21.29 4.16 6.18
N GLU A 111 -20.29 3.96 7.04
CA GLU A 111 -19.02 4.69 6.98
C GLU A 111 -17.92 3.86 6.29
N VAL A 112 -17.09 4.51 5.49
CA VAL A 112 -15.88 3.92 4.90
C VAL A 112 -14.79 3.90 5.96
N LEU A 113 -14.33 2.70 6.31
CA LEU A 113 -13.22 2.48 7.24
C LEU A 113 -12.08 1.74 6.54
N LEU A 114 -10.85 2.04 6.97
CA LEU A 114 -9.69 1.24 6.62
C LEU A 114 -9.85 -0.15 7.21
N GLY A 115 -9.72 -1.17 6.37
CA GLY A 115 -9.73 -2.58 6.75
C GLY A 115 -8.38 -3.24 6.48
N ASP A 116 -8.43 -4.57 6.30
CA ASP A 116 -7.29 -5.40 5.95
C ASP A 116 -6.07 -5.15 6.85
N GLU A 117 -4.88 -4.99 6.29
CA GLU A 117 -3.65 -4.79 7.03
C GLU A 117 -2.74 -3.73 6.39
N PHE A 118 -1.80 -3.21 7.17
CA PHE A 118 -0.64 -2.49 6.66
C PHE A 118 0.61 -3.15 7.22
N THR A 119 1.28 -3.93 6.39
CA THR A 119 2.47 -4.73 6.74
C THR A 119 3.56 -4.55 5.69
N PRO A 120 4.82 -4.92 5.98
CA PRO A 120 5.90 -4.98 4.97
C PRO A 120 5.62 -5.93 3.78
N ASP A 121 4.53 -6.70 3.85
CA ASP A 121 4.04 -7.56 2.78
C ASP A 121 3.22 -6.78 1.73
N GLY A 122 2.46 -5.77 2.18
CA GLY A 122 1.61 -4.89 1.38
C GLY A 122 2.21 -3.51 1.05
N CYS A 123 3.42 -3.23 1.51
CA CYS A 123 4.15 -1.99 1.19
C CYS A 123 5.58 -2.26 0.72
N ARG A 124 6.15 -1.29 0.00
CA ARG A 124 7.57 -1.23 -0.34
C ARG A 124 8.27 -0.19 0.50
N LEU A 125 9.37 -0.59 1.13
CA LEU A 125 10.16 0.23 2.03
C LEU A 125 11.61 0.14 1.62
N TRP A 126 12.22 1.29 1.34
CA TRP A 126 13.66 1.35 1.04
C TRP A 126 14.39 2.09 2.15
N ASP A 127 15.64 1.73 2.42
CA ASP A 127 16.53 2.52 3.25
C ASP A 127 16.77 3.90 2.58
N ILE A 128 16.75 4.99 3.37
CA ILE A 128 16.83 6.34 2.81
C ILE A 128 18.22 6.68 2.25
N ASP A 129 19.29 6.11 2.84
CA ASP A 129 20.67 6.43 2.50
C ASP A 129 21.19 5.50 1.39
N THR A 130 20.91 4.20 1.50
CA THR A 130 21.43 3.19 0.57
C THR A 130 20.46 2.85 -0.56
N ARG A 131 19.18 3.18 -0.42
CA ARG A 131 18.07 2.69 -1.26
C ARG A 131 17.96 1.17 -1.31
N GLU A 132 18.52 0.48 -0.32
CA GLU A 132 18.35 -0.96 -0.18
C GLU A 132 16.88 -1.28 0.13
N LYS A 133 16.35 -2.35 -0.48
CA LYS A 133 14.95 -2.78 -0.27
C LYS A 133 14.84 -3.50 1.07
N LEU A 134 13.90 -3.06 1.91
CA LEU A 134 13.60 -3.59 3.24
C LEU A 134 12.24 -4.33 3.26
N ASP A 135 11.68 -4.63 2.10
CA ASP A 135 10.34 -5.21 1.93
C ASP A 135 10.37 -6.57 1.20
N LYS A 136 9.17 -7.11 0.93
CA LYS A 136 8.96 -8.41 0.25
C LYS A 136 9.66 -8.52 -1.12
N ASP A 137 10.02 -7.42 -1.77
CA ASP A 137 10.82 -7.45 -3.00
C ASP A 137 12.18 -8.13 -2.80
N ARG A 138 12.73 -8.19 -1.57
CA ARG A 138 13.93 -9.01 -1.29
C ARG A 138 13.71 -10.49 -1.61
N PHE A 139 12.53 -11.03 -1.29
CA PHE A 139 12.16 -12.39 -1.66
C PHE A 139 11.94 -12.51 -3.17
N ARG A 140 11.15 -11.59 -3.75
CA ARG A 140 10.78 -11.62 -5.18
C ARG A 140 12.00 -11.52 -6.11
N GLN A 141 13.07 -10.87 -5.67
CA GLN A 141 14.29 -10.65 -6.43
C GLN A 141 15.45 -11.58 -6.02
N GLY A 142 15.22 -12.52 -5.10
CA GLY A 142 16.24 -13.47 -4.65
C GLY A 142 17.40 -12.84 -3.87
N LEU A 143 17.17 -11.69 -3.22
CA LEU A 143 18.17 -10.97 -2.42
C LEU A 143 18.42 -11.60 -1.05
N GLY A 144 17.51 -12.49 -0.59
CA GLY A 144 17.57 -13.10 0.74
C GLY A 144 17.29 -12.11 1.89
N GLY A 145 17.35 -12.60 3.13
CA GLY A 145 17.28 -11.73 4.32
C GLY A 145 15.92 -11.06 4.57
N VAL A 146 14.81 -11.76 4.31
CA VAL A 146 13.46 -11.18 4.39
C VAL A 146 13.05 -10.94 5.84
N VAL A 147 13.33 -11.91 6.72
CA VAL A 147 12.98 -11.83 8.14
C VAL A 147 13.79 -10.71 8.80
N GLU A 148 15.09 -10.66 8.52
CA GLU A 148 16.01 -9.65 9.04
C GLU A 148 15.61 -8.24 8.58
N ALA A 149 15.12 -8.09 7.34
CA ALA A 149 14.59 -6.82 6.86
C ALA A 149 13.31 -6.40 7.61
N TYR A 150 12.45 -7.35 7.96
CA TYR A 150 11.20 -7.06 8.69
C TYR A 150 11.51 -6.72 10.16
N GLU A 151 12.46 -7.42 10.77
CA GLU A 151 12.98 -7.10 12.10
C GLU A 151 13.61 -5.70 12.14
N GLU A 152 14.39 -5.34 11.11
CA GLU A 152 14.98 -4.00 10.99
C GLU A 152 13.91 -2.91 10.88
N VAL A 153 12.86 -3.13 10.06
CA VAL A 153 11.73 -2.19 9.96
C VAL A 153 11.03 -2.04 11.32
N ALA A 154 10.77 -3.14 12.02
CA ALA A 154 10.14 -3.13 13.34
C ALA A 154 11.00 -2.38 14.37
N HIS A 155 12.30 -2.65 14.42
CA HIS A 155 13.24 -1.97 15.31
C HIS A 155 13.31 -0.46 15.04
N ARG A 156 13.38 -0.05 13.77
CA ARG A 156 13.38 1.38 13.40
C ARG A 156 12.09 2.10 13.75
N LEU A 157 10.95 1.39 13.72
CA LEU A 157 9.66 1.90 14.17
C LEU A 157 9.46 1.83 15.69
N GLY A 158 10.41 1.25 16.43
CA GLY A 158 10.32 1.07 17.88
C GLY A 158 9.29 0.03 18.30
N VAL A 159 8.97 -0.92 17.42
CA VAL A 159 8.08 -2.05 17.71
C VAL A 159 8.88 -3.11 18.46
N ASP A 160 8.37 -3.49 19.63
CA ASP A 160 8.91 -4.61 20.41
C ASP A 160 8.43 -5.93 19.80
N LEU A 161 9.38 -6.77 19.38
CA LEU A 161 9.11 -8.07 18.75
C LEU A 161 9.06 -9.22 19.77
N GLY A 162 9.33 -8.94 21.05
CA GLY A 162 9.33 -9.92 22.14
C GLY A 162 10.68 -10.10 22.83
#